data_AF-A0A1D1V6R5-F1
#
_entry.id   AF-A0A1D1V6R5-F1
#
_cell.length_a   1.000
_cell.length_b   1.000
_cell.length_c   1.000
_cell.angle_alpha   90.00
_cell.angle_beta   90.00
_cell.angle_gamma   90.00
#
_symmetry.space_group_name_H-M   'P 1'
#
loop_
_entity.id
_entity.type
_entity.pdbx_description
1 polymer ?
#
loop_
_entity_poly.entity_id
_entity_poly.type
_entity_poly.pdbx_seq_one_letter_code
_entity_poly.pdbx_strand_id
1 'polypeptide(L)'
;MPPKKDNKKDKGPAEPADDTPRVDWVAASHLPEHPKETKDGWYNATVHAIMTDDVGAFRSFLKSIVPPNNLAHLYQHHKADFGQNDIIKIAVVRGARAIVEYMLVSVGEQKFYELAVWNGYSAIHLAAIWGQVDLVELFHDHYMKHGGEPTVSTSLGKETAQDLARRYQRAEVLDFYYWVALRQKYVLLLHNLAKHLDKAVPQKEPAVFSQEDIDKYRAGCDEKVEDMQTVKYRNFPVGSLITAIREAAELRFRVKTFHPKPEDLVKEKGKSGASKAAKGKPKGKK
;
A
#
# COMPACT_ATOMS: atom_id res chain seq x y z
N MET A 1 -21.06 -0.61 -33.26
CA MET A 1 -21.17 0.28 -32.09
C MET A 1 -20.47 -0.41 -30.92
N PRO A 2 -19.38 0.13 -30.38
CA PRO A 2 -18.74 -0.47 -29.22
C PRO A 2 -19.61 -0.24 -27.96
N PRO A 3 -19.63 -1.18 -27.00
CA PRO A 3 -20.41 -1.04 -25.79
C PRO A 3 -19.84 0.08 -24.91
N LYS A 4 -20.72 0.97 -24.43
CA LYS A 4 -20.39 1.99 -23.43
C LYS A 4 -19.98 1.28 -22.15
N LYS A 5 -18.72 1.45 -21.73
CA LYS A 5 -18.25 1.01 -20.41
C LYS A 5 -18.84 1.96 -19.37
N ASP A 6 -19.71 1.43 -18.51
CA ASP A 6 -20.18 2.11 -17.31
C ASP A 6 -19.02 2.23 -16.31
N ASN A 7 -18.43 3.41 -16.24
CA ASN A 7 -17.49 3.78 -15.17
C ASN A 7 -18.25 3.88 -13.86
N LYS A 8 -18.38 2.76 -13.13
CA LYS A 8 -18.59 2.80 -11.69
C LYS A 8 -17.34 3.41 -11.06
N LYS A 9 -17.40 4.71 -10.77
CA LYS A 9 -16.45 5.36 -9.86
C LYS A 9 -16.55 4.64 -8.52
N ASP A 10 -15.54 3.85 -8.18
CA ASP A 10 -15.27 3.52 -6.78
C ASP A 10 -15.18 4.84 -6.02
N LYS A 11 -16.18 5.11 -5.19
CA LYS A 11 -16.11 6.20 -4.23
C LYS A 11 -14.99 5.82 -3.27
N GLY A 12 -13.83 6.42 -3.43
CA GLY A 12 -12.79 6.40 -2.41
C GLY A 12 -13.38 6.77 -1.04
N PRO A 13 -12.69 6.43 0.06
CA PRO A 13 -13.16 6.77 1.40
C PRO A 13 -13.50 8.26 1.43
N ALA A 14 -14.73 8.59 1.83
CA ALA A 14 -15.20 9.96 1.88
C ALA A 14 -14.19 10.76 2.71
N GLU A 15 -13.64 11.84 2.13
CA GLU A 15 -12.83 12.78 2.90
C GLU A 15 -13.61 13.12 4.18
N PRO A 16 -12.95 13.05 5.36
CA PRO A 16 -13.64 13.30 6.60
C PRO A 16 -14.26 14.69 6.53
N ALA A 17 -15.60 14.72 6.60
CA ALA A 17 -16.35 15.97 6.57
C ALA A 17 -15.73 16.95 7.58
N ASP A 18 -15.59 18.21 7.14
CA ASP A 18 -14.90 19.31 7.81
C ASP A 18 -15.35 19.49 9.29
N ASP A 19 -16.55 19.02 9.63
CA ASP A 19 -17.15 19.07 10.97
C ASP A 19 -16.67 17.98 11.96
N THR A 20 -15.56 17.29 11.72
CA THR A 20 -15.07 16.26 12.65
C THR A 20 -14.39 16.91 13.86
N PRO A 21 -14.89 16.74 15.10
CA PRO A 21 -14.27 17.36 16.26
C PRO A 21 -12.85 16.82 16.44
N ARG A 22 -11.89 17.73 16.60
CA ARG A 22 -10.48 17.40 16.83
C ARG A 22 -10.08 17.75 18.25
N VAL A 23 -9.31 16.87 18.87
CA VAL A 23 -8.77 17.09 20.22
C VAL A 23 -7.52 17.95 20.13
N ASP A 24 -7.53 19.10 20.78
CA ASP A 24 -6.31 19.83 21.09
C ASP A 24 -5.69 19.24 22.36
N TRP A 25 -4.68 18.40 22.18
CA TRP A 25 -4.01 17.69 23.27
C TRP A 25 -3.20 18.59 24.20
N VAL A 26 -2.80 19.79 23.75
CA VAL A 26 -2.10 20.78 24.58
C VAL A 26 -3.09 21.49 25.49
N ALA A 27 -4.25 21.87 24.96
CA ALA A 27 -5.33 22.42 25.78
C ALA A 27 -5.95 21.36 26.71
N ALA A 28 -6.03 20.10 26.28
CA ALA A 28 -6.63 19.02 27.04
C ALA A 28 -5.89 18.67 28.34
N SER A 29 -4.56 18.86 28.41
CA SER A 29 -3.79 18.59 29.64
C SER A 29 -4.12 19.52 30.80
N HIS A 30 -4.85 20.61 30.54
CA HIS A 30 -5.25 21.60 31.54
C HIS A 30 -6.75 21.58 31.87
N LEU A 31 -7.51 20.62 31.32
CA LEU A 31 -8.94 20.55 31.58
C LEU A 31 -9.24 20.10 33.01
N PRO A 32 -10.27 20.68 33.65
CA PRO A 32 -10.75 20.19 34.92
C PRO A 32 -11.28 18.76 34.77
N GLU A 33 -11.03 17.92 35.77
CA GLU A 33 -11.45 16.54 35.74
C GLU A 33 -12.99 16.44 35.81
N HIS A 34 -13.58 15.62 34.92
CA HIS A 34 -15.02 15.36 34.94
C HIS A 34 -15.38 14.28 35.97
N PRO A 35 -16.60 14.31 36.56
CA PRO A 35 -17.12 13.24 37.39
C PRO A 35 -17.03 11.87 36.71
N LYS A 36 -16.79 10.83 37.49
CA LYS A 36 -16.62 9.46 36.96
C LYS A 36 -17.86 9.00 36.20
N GLU A 37 -19.05 9.31 36.71
CA GLU A 37 -20.34 8.94 36.14
C GLU A 37 -20.53 9.52 34.73
N THR A 38 -20.05 10.76 34.52
CA THR A 38 -20.06 11.41 33.21
C THR A 38 -19.13 10.67 32.24
N LYS A 39 -17.89 10.38 32.68
CA LYS A 39 -16.90 9.64 31.86
C LYS A 39 -17.40 8.24 31.52
N ASP A 40 -18.02 7.53 32.46
CA ASP A 40 -18.62 6.21 32.27
C ASP A 40 -19.82 6.27 31.31
N GLY A 41 -20.67 7.29 31.43
CA GLY A 41 -21.74 7.55 30.47
C GLY A 41 -21.23 7.74 29.05
N TRP A 42 -20.17 8.54 28.89
CA TRP A 42 -19.54 8.73 27.58
C TRP A 42 -18.95 7.45 27.02
N TYR A 43 -18.22 6.73 27.85
CA TYR A 43 -17.62 5.45 27.49
C TYR A 43 -18.68 4.45 27.04
N ASN A 44 -19.75 4.25 27.82
CA ASN A 44 -20.81 3.28 27.51
C ASN A 44 -21.53 3.61 26.20
N ALA A 45 -21.87 4.87 25.95
CA ALA A 45 -22.48 5.30 24.69
C ALA A 45 -21.55 5.02 23.50
N THR A 46 -20.26 5.31 23.66
CA THR A 46 -19.23 5.09 22.64
C THR A 46 -19.03 3.60 22.35
N VAL A 47 -18.91 2.78 23.39
CA VAL A 47 -18.79 1.32 23.27
C VAL A 47 -20.02 0.74 22.59
N HIS A 48 -21.23 1.19 22.95
CA HIS A 48 -22.46 0.72 22.29
C HIS A 48 -22.42 0.99 20.77
N ALA A 49 -22.03 2.20 20.36
CA ALA A 49 -21.88 2.54 18.94
C ALA A 49 -20.81 1.67 18.25
N ILE A 50 -19.68 1.40 18.90
CA ILE A 50 -18.64 0.49 18.38
C ILE A 50 -19.16 -0.94 18.23
N MET A 51 -19.88 -1.44 19.24
CA MET A 51 -20.37 -2.81 19.27
C MET A 51 -21.43 -3.09 18.19
N THR A 52 -22.16 -2.04 17.78
CA THR A 52 -23.18 -2.05 16.73
C THR A 52 -22.66 -1.58 15.37
N ASP A 53 -21.38 -1.20 15.27
CA ASP A 53 -20.72 -0.60 14.09
C ASP A 53 -21.49 0.61 13.52
N ASP A 54 -22.19 1.35 14.38
CA ASP A 54 -22.95 2.54 14.02
C ASP A 54 -22.05 3.78 14.04
N VAL A 55 -21.38 4.02 12.91
CA VAL A 55 -20.53 5.19 12.69
C VAL A 55 -21.33 6.50 12.85
N GLY A 56 -22.62 6.51 12.49
CA GLY A 56 -23.46 7.70 12.58
C GLY A 56 -23.76 8.11 14.02
N ALA A 57 -24.12 7.13 14.86
CA ALA A 57 -24.29 7.29 16.29
C ALA A 57 -22.96 7.68 16.95
N PHE A 58 -21.86 7.03 16.59
CA PHE A 58 -20.52 7.35 17.08
C PHE A 58 -20.16 8.83 16.81
N ARG A 59 -20.32 9.29 15.55
CA ARG A 59 -20.05 10.69 15.17
C ARG A 59 -20.93 11.67 15.92
N SER A 60 -22.24 11.42 15.95
CA SER A 60 -23.21 12.28 16.63
C SER A 60 -22.89 12.40 18.12
N PHE A 61 -22.49 11.29 18.74
CA PHE A 61 -22.10 11.26 20.14
C PHE A 61 -20.82 12.05 20.41
N LEU A 62 -19.75 11.86 19.63
CA LEU A 62 -18.51 12.63 19.82
C LEU A 62 -18.74 14.14 19.65
N LYS A 63 -19.64 14.56 18.74
CA LYS A 63 -20.04 15.97 18.58
C LYS A 63 -20.80 16.53 19.77
N SER A 64 -21.48 15.69 20.55
CA SER A 64 -22.22 16.11 21.75
C SER A 64 -21.31 16.43 22.94
N ILE A 65 -20.05 15.96 22.92
CA ILE A 65 -19.08 16.21 23.98
C ILE A 65 -18.46 17.59 23.76
N VAL A 66 -18.89 18.56 24.57
CA VAL A 66 -18.44 19.97 24.51
C VAL A 66 -17.79 20.37 25.85
N PRO A 67 -16.63 21.07 25.83
CA PRO A 67 -15.80 21.36 24.66
C PRO A 67 -15.20 20.08 24.03
N PRO A 68 -14.81 20.11 22.73
CA PRO A 68 -14.19 18.96 22.05
C PRO A 68 -12.98 18.38 22.77
N ASN A 69 -12.24 19.19 23.54
CA ASN A 69 -11.09 18.72 24.31
C ASN A 69 -11.49 17.72 25.42
N ASN A 70 -12.75 17.68 25.86
CA ASN A 70 -13.25 16.67 26.77
C ASN A 70 -13.18 15.25 26.17
N LEU A 71 -13.08 15.12 24.84
CA LEU A 71 -12.81 13.84 24.19
C LEU A 71 -11.49 13.23 24.67
N ALA A 72 -10.50 14.03 25.08
CA ALA A 72 -9.26 13.51 25.66
C ALA A 72 -9.55 12.63 26.88
N HIS A 73 -10.48 13.05 27.75
CA HIS A 73 -10.89 12.23 28.88
C HIS A 73 -11.52 10.92 28.43
N LEU A 74 -12.39 10.93 27.41
CA LEU A 74 -12.99 9.71 26.86
C LEU A 74 -11.92 8.72 26.35
N TYR A 75 -10.90 9.18 25.62
CA TYR A 75 -9.84 8.32 25.08
C TYR A 75 -8.79 7.88 26.11
N GLN A 76 -8.64 8.61 27.22
CA GLN A 76 -7.75 8.26 28.32
C GLN A 76 -8.45 7.43 29.41
N HIS A 77 -9.78 7.51 29.49
CA HIS A 77 -10.58 6.77 30.45
C HIS A 77 -10.43 5.26 30.23
N HIS A 78 -10.43 4.48 31.33
CA HIS A 78 -10.26 3.02 31.32
C HIS A 78 -8.91 2.48 30.81
N LYS A 79 -7.91 3.32 30.53
CA LYS A 79 -6.55 2.85 30.17
C LYS A 79 -5.86 2.11 31.34
N ALA A 80 -6.26 2.38 32.57
CA ALA A 80 -5.72 1.77 33.79
C ALA A 80 -6.60 0.65 34.38
N ASP A 81 -7.79 0.42 33.82
CA ASP A 81 -8.73 -0.57 34.35
C ASP A 81 -8.32 -1.99 33.97
N PHE A 82 -8.79 -2.98 34.72
CA PHE A 82 -8.45 -4.40 34.52
C PHE A 82 -8.79 -4.83 33.09
N GLY A 83 -7.76 -5.11 32.29
CA GLY A 83 -7.89 -5.47 30.87
C GLY A 83 -7.62 -4.36 29.87
N GLN A 84 -7.43 -3.10 30.28
CA GLN A 84 -7.13 -1.95 29.40
C GLN A 84 -8.11 -1.85 28.21
N ASN A 85 -9.41 -2.03 28.48
CA ASN A 85 -10.45 -2.04 27.44
C ASN A 85 -10.88 -0.62 27.08
N ASP A 86 -9.94 0.22 26.67
CA ASP A 86 -10.29 1.52 26.11
C ASP A 86 -11.05 1.38 24.79
N ILE A 87 -11.72 2.45 24.39
CA ILE A 87 -12.58 2.46 23.19
C ILE A 87 -11.79 2.19 21.90
N ILE A 88 -10.50 2.54 21.84
CA ILE A 88 -9.65 2.26 20.67
C ILE A 88 -9.43 0.75 20.58
N LYS A 89 -9.08 0.11 21.69
CA LYS A 89 -8.88 -1.34 21.76
C LYS A 89 -10.14 -2.08 21.33
N ILE A 90 -11.30 -1.69 21.85
CA ILE A 90 -12.58 -2.32 21.51
C ILE A 90 -12.87 -2.16 20.01
N ALA A 91 -12.69 -0.96 19.45
CA ALA A 91 -12.89 -0.73 18.01
C ALA A 91 -11.96 -1.59 17.15
N VAL A 92 -10.68 -1.73 17.54
CA VAL A 92 -9.72 -2.56 16.83
C VAL A 92 -10.07 -4.03 16.90
N VAL A 93 -10.37 -4.56 18.10
CA VAL A 93 -10.74 -5.97 18.29
C VAL A 93 -12.01 -6.32 17.51
N ARG A 94 -12.98 -5.40 17.47
CA ARG A 94 -14.25 -5.58 16.75
C ARG A 94 -14.12 -5.42 15.24
N GLY A 95 -13.02 -4.86 14.74
CA GLY A 95 -12.85 -4.62 13.30
C GLY A 95 -13.65 -3.43 12.77
N ALA A 96 -14.04 -2.48 13.64
CA ALA A 96 -14.88 -1.34 13.29
C ALA A 96 -14.10 -0.28 12.49
N ARG A 97 -13.73 -0.62 11.25
CA ARG A 97 -12.81 0.15 10.40
C ARG A 97 -13.19 1.62 10.28
N ALA A 98 -14.44 1.90 9.93
CA ALA A 98 -14.90 3.27 9.73
C ALA A 98 -14.88 4.11 11.02
N ILE A 99 -15.12 3.46 12.17
CA ILE A 99 -14.98 4.11 13.48
C ILE A 99 -13.51 4.39 13.79
N VAL A 100 -12.59 3.44 13.53
CA VAL A 100 -11.14 3.63 13.70
C VAL A 100 -10.62 4.76 12.80
N GLU A 101 -11.05 4.82 11.54
CA GLU A 101 -10.71 5.93 10.64
C GLU A 101 -11.21 7.28 11.17
N TYR A 102 -12.40 7.31 11.78
CA TYR A 102 -12.88 8.52 12.45
C TYR A 102 -12.10 8.87 13.72
N MET A 103 -11.67 7.87 14.49
CA MET A 103 -10.80 8.08 15.65
C MET A 103 -9.45 8.65 15.23
N LEU A 104 -8.83 8.15 14.15
CA LEU A 104 -7.58 8.69 13.61
C LEU A 104 -7.68 10.19 13.29
N VAL A 105 -8.82 10.65 12.77
CA VAL A 105 -9.05 12.07 12.47
C VAL A 105 -9.33 12.89 13.73
N SER A 106 -10.20 12.40 14.61
CA SER A 106 -10.63 13.16 15.81
C SER A 106 -9.53 13.24 16.88
N VAL A 107 -8.82 12.14 17.11
CA VAL A 107 -7.67 12.07 18.03
C VAL A 107 -6.43 12.68 17.41
N GLY A 108 -6.29 12.63 16.08
CA GLY A 108 -5.04 12.88 15.38
C GLY A 108 -4.19 11.62 15.29
N GLU A 109 -3.65 11.37 14.10
CA GLU A 109 -2.96 10.14 13.71
C GLU A 109 -1.84 9.76 14.68
N GLN A 110 -0.89 10.67 14.93
CA GLN A 110 0.22 10.42 15.87
C GLN A 110 -0.29 10.02 17.25
N LYS A 111 -1.25 10.77 17.80
CA LYS A 111 -1.75 10.54 19.15
C LYS A 111 -2.54 9.24 19.26
N PHE A 112 -3.26 8.86 18.19
CA PHE A 112 -3.95 7.58 18.12
C PHE A 112 -2.97 6.43 18.30
N TYR A 113 -1.84 6.41 17.57
CA TYR A 113 -0.86 5.32 17.70
C TYR A 113 -0.10 5.33 19.02
N GLU A 114 0.11 6.49 19.66
CA GLU A 114 0.63 6.56 21.03
C GLU A 114 -0.34 5.93 22.05
N LEU A 115 -1.65 6.08 21.84
CA LEU A 115 -2.67 5.52 22.72
C LEU A 115 -2.93 4.04 22.44
N ALA A 116 -2.84 3.62 21.18
CA ALA A 116 -3.16 2.27 20.70
C ALA A 116 -2.06 1.23 20.95
N VAL A 117 -1.56 1.19 22.19
CA VAL A 117 -0.54 0.25 22.67
C VAL A 117 -0.98 -0.36 24.00
N TRP A 118 -1.05 -1.69 24.04
CA TRP A 118 -1.54 -2.46 25.18
C TRP A 118 -0.58 -3.59 25.49
N ASN A 119 0.04 -3.56 26.67
CA ASN A 119 1.00 -4.59 27.12
C ASN A 119 2.03 -4.98 26.06
N GLY A 120 2.59 -3.98 25.34
CA GLY A 120 3.58 -4.21 24.30
C GLY A 120 3.05 -4.62 22.93
N TYR A 121 1.74 -4.75 22.78
CA TYR A 121 1.05 -4.96 21.50
C TYR A 121 0.48 -3.64 21.00
N SER A 122 0.82 -3.25 19.78
CA SER A 122 0.17 -2.11 19.10
C SER A 122 -1.13 -2.51 18.38
N ALA A 123 -1.86 -1.52 17.85
CA ALA A 123 -3.08 -1.69 17.05
C ALA A 123 -2.98 -2.79 15.97
N ILE A 124 -1.89 -2.81 15.19
CA ILE A 124 -1.71 -3.81 14.13
C ILE A 124 -1.55 -5.23 14.67
N HIS A 125 -0.93 -5.39 15.85
CA HIS A 125 -0.80 -6.68 16.50
C HIS A 125 -2.15 -7.20 16.96
N LEU A 126 -2.98 -6.36 17.60
CA LEU A 126 -4.32 -6.76 18.01
C LEU A 126 -5.20 -7.08 16.80
N ALA A 127 -5.20 -6.23 15.77
CA ALA A 127 -5.93 -6.49 14.53
C ALA A 127 -5.53 -7.85 13.93
N ALA A 128 -4.24 -8.18 13.93
CA ALA A 128 -3.74 -9.46 13.44
C ALA A 128 -4.16 -10.65 14.32
N ILE A 129 -4.15 -10.54 15.65
CA ILE A 129 -4.62 -11.59 16.57
C ILE A 129 -6.09 -11.91 16.33
N TRP A 130 -6.91 -10.88 16.04
CA TRP A 130 -8.36 -11.02 15.86
C TRP A 130 -8.79 -11.22 14.40
N GLY A 131 -7.85 -11.28 13.45
CA GLY A 131 -8.16 -11.54 12.04
C GLY A 131 -8.78 -10.35 11.30
N GLN A 132 -8.63 -9.13 11.81
CA GLN A 132 -9.21 -7.92 11.24
C GLN A 132 -8.38 -7.40 10.07
N VAL A 133 -8.41 -8.11 8.94
CA VAL A 133 -7.54 -7.85 7.77
C VAL A 133 -7.64 -6.40 7.25
N ASP A 134 -8.83 -5.81 7.29
CA ASP A 134 -9.08 -4.42 6.90
C ASP A 134 -8.28 -3.42 7.74
N LEU A 135 -8.24 -3.65 9.05
CA LEU A 135 -7.47 -2.83 9.97
C LEU A 135 -5.99 -3.12 9.88
N VAL A 136 -5.60 -4.38 9.64
CA VAL A 136 -4.19 -4.72 9.38
C VAL A 136 -3.69 -3.98 8.13
N GLU A 137 -4.46 -3.93 7.05
CA GLU A 137 -4.13 -3.16 5.84
C GLU A 137 -4.02 -1.66 6.14
N LEU A 138 -5.02 -1.09 6.84
CA LEU A 138 -5.01 0.33 7.25
C LEU A 138 -3.75 0.69 8.05
N PHE A 139 -3.42 -0.10 9.08
CA PHE A 139 -2.27 0.16 9.94
C PHE A 139 -0.95 -0.13 9.23
N HIS A 140 -0.89 -1.14 8.36
CA HIS A 140 0.29 -1.43 7.53
C HIS A 140 0.63 -0.25 6.63
N ASP A 141 -0.35 0.29 5.91
CA ASP A 141 -0.17 1.44 5.02
C ASP A 141 0.31 2.67 5.79
N HIS A 142 -0.22 2.89 7.00
CA HIS A 142 0.26 3.94 7.89
C HIS A 142 1.76 3.80 8.21
N TYR A 143 2.19 2.62 8.69
CA TYR A 143 3.60 2.40 9.01
C TYR A 143 4.51 2.65 7.80
N MET A 144 4.12 2.14 6.63
CA MET A 144 4.87 2.35 5.39
C MET A 144 4.98 3.84 5.00
N LYS A 145 3.89 4.61 5.15
CA LYS A 145 3.87 6.04 4.82
C LYS A 145 4.83 6.87 5.68
N HIS A 146 4.97 6.51 6.96
CA HIS A 146 5.86 7.21 7.90
C HIS A 146 7.28 6.62 7.95
N GLY A 147 7.65 5.81 6.95
CA GLY A 147 8.98 5.19 6.86
C GLY A 147 9.25 4.12 7.92
N GLY A 148 8.22 3.68 8.63
CA GLY A 148 8.30 2.57 9.57
C GLY A 148 8.22 1.22 8.85
N GLU A 149 8.81 0.20 9.46
CA GLU A 149 8.61 -1.16 9.00
C GLU A 149 7.30 -1.72 9.58
N PRO A 150 6.35 -2.21 8.77
CA PRO A 150 5.10 -2.81 9.24
C PRO A 150 5.29 -4.16 9.96
N THR A 151 6.54 -4.62 10.05
CA THR A 151 7.03 -5.73 10.86
C THR A 151 7.46 -5.29 12.26
N VAL A 152 6.97 -4.13 12.75
CA VAL A 152 7.13 -3.72 14.15
C VAL A 152 6.88 -4.93 15.03
N SER A 153 7.86 -5.23 15.86
CA SER A 153 7.78 -6.37 16.76
C SER A 153 7.16 -5.93 18.09
N THR A 154 6.44 -6.83 18.74
CA THR A 154 5.97 -6.60 20.11
C THR A 154 7.15 -6.30 21.05
N SER A 155 6.92 -5.45 22.05
CA SER A 155 7.98 -5.11 23.01
C SER A 155 8.35 -6.27 23.95
N LEU A 156 7.51 -7.29 24.04
CA LEU A 156 7.67 -8.43 24.96
C LEU A 156 8.33 -9.67 24.32
N GLY A 157 8.31 -9.82 23.00
CA GLY A 157 8.64 -11.11 22.39
C GLY A 157 9.21 -11.08 20.97
N LYS A 158 9.51 -9.89 20.41
CA LYS A 158 9.96 -9.73 19.01
C LYS A 158 9.03 -10.38 17.98
N GLU A 159 7.76 -10.54 18.31
CA GLU A 159 6.79 -11.09 17.36
C GLU A 159 6.20 -10.00 16.50
N THR A 160 6.15 -10.24 15.20
CA THR A 160 5.47 -9.34 14.26
C THR A 160 3.96 -9.62 14.24
N ALA A 161 3.18 -8.72 13.65
CA ALA A 161 1.77 -8.97 13.38
C ALA A 161 1.55 -10.24 12.51
N GLN A 162 2.48 -10.57 11.60
CA GLN A 162 2.42 -11.81 10.83
C GLN A 162 2.63 -13.06 11.70
N ASP A 163 3.54 -13.01 12.67
CA ASP A 163 3.79 -14.12 13.59
C ASP A 163 2.59 -14.38 14.50
N LEU A 164 1.97 -13.30 14.99
CA LEU A 164 0.74 -13.39 15.76
C LEU A 164 -0.42 -13.95 14.91
N ALA A 165 -0.62 -13.47 13.69
CA ALA A 165 -1.62 -14.03 12.79
C ALA A 165 -1.40 -15.53 12.57
N ARG A 166 -0.13 -15.97 12.44
CA ARG A 166 0.22 -17.40 12.31
C ARG A 166 -0.13 -18.18 13.57
N ARG A 167 0.25 -17.69 14.74
CA ARG A 167 -0.04 -18.33 16.03
C ARG A 167 -1.54 -18.52 16.26
N TYR A 168 -2.33 -17.50 15.92
CA TYR A 168 -3.79 -17.50 16.10
C TYR A 168 -4.56 -17.99 14.86
N GLN A 169 -3.86 -18.56 13.87
CA GLN A 169 -4.44 -19.16 12.66
C GLN A 169 -5.38 -18.23 11.88
N ARG A 170 -4.99 -16.96 11.71
CA ARG A 170 -5.74 -15.95 10.95
C ARG A 170 -5.31 -15.96 9.48
N ALA A 171 -5.88 -16.89 8.72
CA ALA A 171 -5.51 -17.15 7.33
C ALA A 171 -5.61 -15.89 6.45
N GLU A 172 -6.65 -15.08 6.62
CA GLU A 172 -6.91 -13.88 5.81
C GLU A 172 -5.82 -12.81 5.99
N VAL A 173 -5.29 -12.69 7.22
CA VAL A 173 -4.18 -11.79 7.53
C VAL A 173 -2.87 -12.33 6.96
N LEU A 174 -2.66 -13.65 7.00
CA LEU A 174 -1.50 -14.28 6.38
C LEU A 174 -1.51 -14.13 4.87
N ASP A 175 -2.66 -14.29 4.22
CA ASP A 175 -2.83 -14.07 2.78
C ASP A 175 -2.55 -12.61 2.40
N PHE A 176 -3.00 -11.65 3.22
CA PHE A 176 -2.63 -10.25 3.08
C PHE A 176 -1.11 -10.05 3.13
N TYR A 177 -0.42 -10.58 4.14
CA TYR A 177 1.04 -10.45 4.22
C TYR A 177 1.78 -11.18 3.09
N TYR A 178 1.25 -12.31 2.62
CA TYR A 178 1.78 -13.00 1.45
C TYR A 178 1.63 -12.15 0.18
N TRP A 179 0.48 -11.51 0.00
CA TRP A 179 0.25 -10.55 -1.08
C TRP A 179 1.23 -9.37 -0.99
N VAL A 180 1.42 -8.76 0.19
CA VAL A 180 2.38 -7.67 0.37
C VAL A 180 3.79 -8.10 -0.06
N ALA A 181 4.25 -9.27 0.40
CA ALA A 181 5.58 -9.78 0.06
C ALA A 181 5.74 -10.06 -1.44
N LEU A 182 4.73 -10.65 -2.09
CA LEU A 182 4.73 -10.87 -3.54
C LEU A 182 4.72 -9.54 -4.31
N ARG A 183 3.96 -8.55 -3.83
CA ARG A 183 3.82 -7.24 -4.47
C ARG A 183 5.15 -6.51 -4.46
N GLN A 184 5.84 -6.53 -3.32
CA GLN A 184 7.19 -5.99 -3.20
C GLN A 184 8.18 -6.69 -4.16
N LYS A 185 8.12 -8.02 -4.27
CA LYS A 185 8.96 -8.77 -5.24
C LYS A 185 8.66 -8.37 -6.69
N TYR A 186 7.40 -8.17 -7.04
CA TYR A 186 6.99 -7.74 -8.37
C TYR A 186 7.54 -6.34 -8.70
N VAL A 187 7.34 -5.38 -7.80
CA VAL A 187 7.85 -4.01 -7.94
C VAL A 187 9.37 -4.01 -8.09
N LEU A 188 10.09 -4.80 -7.27
CA LEU A 188 11.55 -4.93 -7.37
C LEU A 188 11.99 -5.53 -8.72
N LEU A 189 11.23 -6.51 -9.24
CA LEU A 189 11.53 -7.12 -10.53
C LEU A 189 11.34 -6.12 -11.68
N LEU A 190 10.25 -5.34 -11.68
CA LEU A 190 10.02 -4.27 -12.66
C LEU A 190 11.10 -3.20 -12.60
N HIS A 191 11.46 -2.74 -11.38
CA HIS A 191 12.53 -1.77 -11.20
C HIS A 191 13.87 -2.29 -11.72
N ASN A 192 14.20 -3.55 -11.43
CA ASN A 192 15.41 -4.18 -11.96
C ASN A 192 15.37 -4.28 -13.49
N LEU A 193 14.23 -4.61 -14.09
CA LEU A 193 14.08 -4.67 -15.54
C LEU A 193 14.35 -3.31 -16.17
N ALA A 194 13.71 -2.25 -15.68
CA ALA A 194 13.94 -0.87 -16.12
C ALA A 194 15.42 -0.49 -16.04
N LYS A 195 16.08 -0.77 -14.90
CA LYS A 195 17.51 -0.51 -14.71
C LYS A 195 18.42 -1.31 -15.65
N HIS A 196 18.04 -2.53 -16.04
CA HIS A 196 18.82 -3.31 -17.00
C HIS A 196 18.67 -2.75 -18.42
N LEU A 197 17.47 -2.27 -18.78
CA LEU A 197 17.22 -1.59 -20.05
C LEU A 197 18.08 -0.31 -20.15
N ASP A 198 18.23 0.45 -19.08
CA ASP A 198 19.09 1.65 -19.04
C ASP A 198 20.58 1.32 -19.29
N LYS A 199 21.00 0.11 -18.94
CA LYS A 199 22.39 -0.36 -19.10
C LYS A 199 22.63 -1.09 -20.42
N ALA A 200 21.59 -1.40 -21.17
CA ALA A 200 21.70 -2.04 -22.49
C ALA A 200 22.23 -1.01 -23.50
N VAL A 201 23.53 -0.71 -23.40
CA VAL A 201 24.30 0.03 -24.41
C VAL A 201 24.27 -0.78 -25.70
N PRO A 202 24.13 -0.15 -26.89
CA PRO A 202 24.04 -0.87 -28.16
C PRO A 202 25.34 -1.64 -28.42
N GLN A 203 25.34 -2.93 -28.08
CA GLN A 203 26.34 -3.85 -28.57
C GLN A 203 25.96 -4.22 -29.99
N LYS A 204 26.90 -3.95 -30.90
CA LYS A 204 26.89 -4.15 -32.35
C LYS A 204 26.21 -5.47 -32.79
N GLU A 205 24.88 -5.42 -32.90
CA GLU A 205 23.96 -6.30 -33.65
C GLU A 205 23.85 -7.82 -33.33
N PRO A 206 22.71 -8.48 -33.66
CA PRO A 206 21.40 -7.95 -34.10
C PRO A 206 20.23 -8.51 -33.28
N ALA A 207 19.70 -7.67 -32.41
CA ALA A 207 18.28 -7.46 -32.16
C ALA A 207 18.23 -6.19 -31.30
N VAL A 208 18.63 -5.07 -31.91
CA VAL A 208 18.72 -3.79 -31.21
C VAL A 208 17.29 -3.31 -31.05
N PHE A 209 16.76 -3.36 -29.83
CA PHE A 209 15.58 -2.57 -29.48
C PHE A 209 15.86 -1.14 -29.91
N SER A 210 14.97 -0.55 -30.71
CA SER A 210 15.09 0.87 -31.01
C SER A 210 15.02 1.66 -29.69
N GLN A 211 15.59 2.87 -29.67
CA GLN A 211 15.46 3.72 -28.49
C GLN A 211 13.97 3.93 -28.13
N GLU A 212 13.11 4.02 -29.15
CA GLU A 212 11.65 4.09 -28.99
C GLU A 212 11.07 2.85 -28.31
N ASP A 213 11.52 1.64 -28.68
CA ASP A 213 11.09 0.40 -28.02
C ASP A 213 11.52 0.39 -26.55
N ILE A 214 12.77 0.77 -26.25
CA ILE A 214 13.30 0.83 -24.89
C ILE A 214 12.48 1.80 -24.04
N ASP A 215 12.22 3.00 -24.56
CA ASP A 215 11.45 4.03 -23.86
C ASP A 215 10.00 3.57 -23.65
N LYS A 216 9.40 2.88 -24.62
CA LYS A 216 8.07 2.28 -24.49
C LYS A 216 8.03 1.18 -23.42
N TYR A 217 9.04 0.32 -23.35
CA TYR A 217 9.13 -0.70 -22.29
C TYR A 217 9.36 -0.09 -20.92
N ARG A 218 10.17 0.97 -20.82
CA ARG A 218 10.40 1.70 -19.56
C ARG A 218 9.09 2.32 -19.08
N ALA A 219 8.40 3.06 -19.95
CA ALA A 219 7.11 3.65 -19.64
C ALA A 219 6.09 2.59 -19.17
N GLY A 220 6.04 1.44 -19.84
CA GLY A 220 5.18 0.34 -19.42
C GLY A 220 5.57 -0.28 -18.07
N CYS A 221 6.87 -0.33 -17.73
CA CYS A 221 7.32 -0.77 -16.40
C CYS A 221 6.91 0.23 -15.32
N ASP A 222 7.11 1.52 -15.56
CA ASP A 222 6.79 2.60 -14.62
C ASP A 222 5.27 2.67 -14.38
N GLU A 223 4.47 2.61 -15.45
CA GLU A 223 3.01 2.51 -15.39
C GLU A 223 2.57 1.30 -14.55
N LYS A 224 3.19 0.13 -14.75
CA LYS A 224 2.86 -1.08 -13.98
C LYS A 224 3.30 -1.01 -12.52
N VAL A 225 4.40 -0.32 -12.22
CA VAL A 225 4.83 -0.06 -10.85
C VAL A 225 3.80 0.85 -10.17
N GLU A 226 3.38 1.93 -10.83
CA GLU A 226 2.37 2.85 -10.31
C GLU A 226 1.02 2.15 -10.11
N ASP A 227 0.55 1.39 -11.10
CA ASP A 227 -0.64 0.53 -11.00
C ASP A 227 -0.53 -0.38 -9.77
N MET A 228 0.58 -1.12 -9.64
CA MET A 228 0.75 -2.06 -8.54
C MET A 228 0.87 -1.33 -7.18
N GLN A 229 1.41 -0.12 -7.16
CA GLN A 229 1.52 0.70 -5.96
C GLN A 229 0.17 1.25 -5.49
N THR A 230 -0.82 1.39 -6.38
CA THR A 230 -2.16 1.88 -6.04
C THR A 230 -3.16 0.76 -5.73
N VAL A 231 -2.92 -0.45 -6.21
CA VAL A 231 -3.79 -1.61 -6.01
C VAL A 231 -3.80 -2.08 -4.55
N LYS A 232 -5.01 -2.25 -4.00
CA LYS A 232 -5.28 -2.80 -2.67
C LYS A 232 -5.39 -4.33 -2.69
N TYR A 233 -5.16 -4.98 -1.55
CA TYR A 233 -5.14 -6.44 -1.44
C TYR A 233 -6.43 -7.10 -1.97
N ARG A 234 -7.59 -6.54 -1.61
CA ARG A 234 -8.90 -7.05 -2.04
C ARG A 234 -9.19 -6.88 -3.53
N ASN A 235 -8.49 -5.95 -4.19
CA ASN A 235 -8.71 -5.64 -5.61
C ASN A 235 -7.89 -6.55 -6.53
N PHE A 236 -6.85 -7.21 -5.99
CA PHE A 236 -5.95 -8.02 -6.80
C PHE A 236 -5.42 -9.22 -6.01
N PRO A 237 -6.11 -10.37 -6.10
CA PRO A 237 -5.76 -11.53 -5.30
C PRO A 237 -4.37 -12.07 -5.67
N VAL A 238 -3.79 -12.80 -4.72
CA VAL A 238 -2.47 -13.43 -4.80
C VAL A 238 -2.23 -14.18 -6.13
N GLY A 239 -3.22 -14.93 -6.62
CA GLY A 239 -3.09 -15.68 -7.89
C GLY A 239 -2.88 -14.79 -9.11
N SER A 240 -3.55 -13.63 -9.16
CA SER A 240 -3.37 -12.64 -10.22
C SER A 240 -1.96 -12.03 -10.17
N LEU A 241 -1.42 -11.83 -8.96
CA LEU A 241 -0.08 -11.31 -8.75
C LEU A 241 1.02 -12.29 -9.13
N ILE A 242 0.84 -13.58 -8.85
CA ILE A 242 1.74 -14.63 -9.34
C ILE A 242 1.77 -14.63 -10.87
N THR A 243 0.61 -14.47 -11.51
CA THR A 243 0.50 -14.39 -12.98
C THR A 243 1.24 -13.17 -13.52
N ALA A 244 1.05 -12.00 -12.91
CA ALA A 244 1.78 -10.79 -13.26
C ALA A 244 3.30 -10.96 -13.11
N ILE A 245 3.77 -11.53 -11.99
CA ILE A 245 5.19 -11.84 -11.76
C ILE A 245 5.75 -12.75 -12.86
N ARG A 246 5.00 -13.78 -13.27
CA ARG A 246 5.39 -14.68 -14.37
C ARG A 246 5.52 -13.92 -15.68
N GLU A 247 4.55 -13.09 -16.04
CA GLU A 247 4.58 -12.28 -17.27
C GLU A 247 5.77 -11.32 -17.31
N ALA A 248 6.04 -10.60 -16.22
CA ALA A 248 7.21 -9.73 -16.13
C ALA A 248 8.54 -10.49 -16.18
N ALA A 249 8.60 -11.70 -15.61
CA ALA A 249 9.76 -12.57 -15.74
C ALA A 249 9.95 -13.05 -17.19
N GLU A 250 8.88 -13.46 -17.88
CA GLU A 250 8.92 -13.84 -19.30
C GLU A 250 9.39 -12.68 -20.19
N LEU A 251 8.91 -11.46 -19.94
CA LEU A 251 9.39 -10.24 -20.60
C LEU A 251 10.90 -10.08 -20.43
N ARG A 252 11.42 -10.23 -19.21
CA ARG A 252 12.87 -10.21 -18.93
C ARG A 252 13.62 -11.30 -19.69
N PHE A 253 13.06 -12.51 -19.79
CA PHE A 253 13.67 -13.60 -20.55
C PHE A 253 13.70 -13.30 -22.06
N ARG A 254 12.59 -12.79 -22.63
CA ARG A 254 12.55 -12.40 -24.05
C ARG A 254 13.60 -11.34 -24.37
N VAL A 255 13.75 -10.31 -23.53
CA VAL A 255 14.82 -9.31 -23.67
C VAL A 255 16.22 -9.96 -23.70
N LYS A 256 16.42 -11.09 -22.99
CA LYS A 256 17.69 -11.83 -23.00
C LYS A 256 17.87 -12.83 -24.14
N THR A 257 16.79 -13.43 -24.66
CA THR A 257 16.84 -14.58 -25.58
C THR A 257 16.51 -14.26 -27.03
N PHE A 258 16.22 -13.00 -27.38
CA PHE A 258 16.14 -12.58 -28.78
C PHE A 258 17.55 -12.53 -29.39
N HIS A 259 18.11 -13.71 -29.64
CA HIS A 259 19.07 -13.91 -30.70
C HIS A 259 18.32 -13.85 -32.04
N PRO A 260 18.90 -13.24 -33.08
CA PRO A 260 18.28 -13.19 -34.40
C PRO A 260 18.05 -14.62 -34.89
N LYS A 261 16.95 -14.83 -35.63
CA LYS A 261 16.80 -16.09 -36.38
C LYS A 261 17.96 -16.16 -37.38
N PRO A 262 18.59 -17.32 -37.58
CA PRO A 262 19.66 -17.49 -38.56
C PRO A 262 19.25 -17.02 -39.97
N GLU A 263 17.95 -17.07 -40.28
CA GLU A 263 17.32 -16.61 -41.51
C GLU A 263 17.50 -15.11 -41.78
N ASP A 264 17.55 -14.28 -40.73
CA ASP A 264 17.71 -12.83 -40.83
C ASP A 264 19.18 -12.43 -41.09
N LEU A 265 20.13 -13.27 -40.67
CA LEU A 265 21.57 -13.07 -40.90
C LEU A 265 22.01 -13.34 -42.35
N VAL A 266 21.19 -14.05 -43.14
CA VAL A 266 21.53 -14.45 -44.52
C VAL A 266 21.19 -13.35 -45.53
N LYS A 267 20.24 -12.46 -45.23
CA LYS A 267 19.80 -11.41 -46.18
C LYS A 267 20.73 -10.18 -46.24
N GLU A 268 21.60 -9.99 -45.26
CA GLU A 268 22.45 -8.80 -45.18
C GLU A 268 23.79 -8.91 -45.94
N LYS A 269 24.31 -10.12 -46.14
CA LYS A 269 25.58 -10.32 -46.88
C LYS A 269 25.49 -10.14 -48.40
N GLY A 270 24.30 -9.81 -48.95
CA GLY A 270 24.06 -9.74 -50.39
C GLY A 270 24.12 -8.36 -51.05
N LYS A 271 24.32 -7.25 -50.31
CA LYS A 271 24.15 -5.89 -50.87
C LYS A 271 25.38 -4.99 -50.95
N SER A 272 26.57 -5.39 -50.49
CA SER A 272 27.79 -4.55 -50.56
C SER A 272 28.70 -4.91 -51.75
N GLY A 273 28.30 -4.62 -52.98
CA GLY A 273 29.14 -4.96 -54.13
C GLY A 273 28.73 -4.42 -55.48
N ALA A 274 28.44 -3.12 -55.63
CA ALA A 274 28.41 -2.49 -56.97
C ALA A 274 28.49 -0.95 -56.93
N SER A 275 29.69 -0.39 -57.02
CA SER A 275 29.86 0.98 -57.57
C SER A 275 31.24 1.20 -58.19
N LYS A 276 31.29 0.82 -59.48
CA LYS A 276 32.04 1.36 -60.63
C LYS A 276 33.26 2.27 -60.40
N ALA A 277 34.41 1.76 -60.84
CA ALA A 277 35.59 2.54 -61.25
C ALA A 277 35.32 3.30 -62.57
N ALA A 278 35.62 4.61 -62.58
CA ALA A 278 35.61 5.45 -63.78
C ALA A 278 37.01 5.45 -64.44
N LYS A 279 37.05 5.07 -65.74
CA LYS A 279 38.23 5.03 -66.61
C LYS A 279 38.76 6.43 -66.94
N GLY A 280 40.05 6.66 -66.69
CA GLY A 280 40.82 7.77 -67.27
C GLY A 280 41.12 7.56 -68.76
N LYS A 281 41.12 8.66 -69.52
CA LYS A 281 41.47 8.75 -70.95
C LYS A 281 42.84 9.43 -71.09
N PRO A 282 43.78 8.93 -71.92
CA PRO A 282 45.02 9.65 -72.22
C PRO A 282 44.86 10.52 -73.47
N LYS A 283 45.36 11.76 -73.41
CA LYS A 283 45.82 12.57 -74.57
C LYS A 283 47.29 12.88 -74.25
N GLY A 284 48.29 12.64 -75.08
CA GLY A 284 48.37 12.74 -76.54
C GLY A 284 49.41 13.83 -76.83
N LYS A 285 50.67 13.42 -77.08
CA LYS A 285 51.79 14.30 -77.48
C LYS A 285 51.51 14.96 -78.85
N LYS A 286 51.81 16.25 -78.96
CA LYS A 286 52.66 16.86 -80.00
C LYS A 286 53.13 18.21 -79.52
#